data_AF-A0AAP9Y943-F1
#
_entry.id   AF-A0AAP9Y943-F1
#
_cell.length_a   1.000
_cell.length_b   1.000
_cell.length_c   1.000
_cell.angle_alpha   90.00
_cell.angle_beta   90.00
_cell.angle_gamma   90.00
#
_symmetry.space_group_name_H-M   'P 1'
#
loop_
_entity.id
_entity.type
_entity.pdbx_description
1 polymer ?
#
loop_
_entity_poly.entity_id
_entity_poly.type
_entity_poly.pdbx_seq_one_letter_code
_entity_poly.pdbx_strand_id
1 'polypeptide(L)'
;MTDTPYLLDQLETADMLEIDGLHASDFSLDDALLDEADAAAKADQPFASEGIVLRIEALDGRERRHWQFSYNQVMEAAYQPADDSWQLEGGHRLKCFAAIGAEGDD
;
A
#
# COMPACT_ATOMS: atom_id res chain seq x y z
N MET A 1 20.31 -2.87 9.45
CA MET A 1 19.77 -3.56 8.27
C MET A 1 18.73 -2.61 7.71
N THR A 2 18.92 -2.06 6.52
CA THR A 2 17.93 -1.17 5.89
C THR A 2 16.81 -2.06 5.35
N ASP A 3 15.89 -2.41 6.24
CA ASP A 3 14.62 -3.03 5.86
C ASP A 3 13.86 -1.98 5.05
N THR A 4 13.69 -2.23 3.74
CA THR A 4 12.96 -1.30 2.90
C THR A 4 11.48 -1.59 3.15
N PRO A 5 10.72 -0.64 3.71
CA PRO A 5 9.33 -0.90 4.04
C PRO A 5 8.56 -1.20 2.76
N TYR A 6 7.88 -2.35 2.76
CA TYR A 6 6.96 -2.68 1.69
C TYR A 6 5.75 -1.76 1.76
N LEU A 7 5.23 -1.35 0.59
CA LEU A 7 4.03 -0.52 0.51
C LEU A 7 2.86 -1.16 1.28
N LEU A 8 2.75 -2.48 1.22
CA LEU A 8 1.68 -3.25 1.86
C LEU A 8 1.68 -3.08 3.39
N ASP A 9 2.83 -3.22 4.04
CA ASP A 9 3.01 -3.04 5.48
C ASP A 9 2.59 -1.62 5.93
N GLN A 10 2.93 -0.63 5.12
CA GLN A 10 2.55 0.76 5.37
C GLN A 10 1.06 1.00 5.16
N LEU A 11 0.42 0.30 4.22
CA LEU A 11 -1.03 0.38 4.01
C LEU A 11 -1.82 -0.29 5.14
N GLU A 12 -1.29 -1.35 5.76
CA GLU A 12 -1.93 -1.99 6.92
C GLU A 12 -2.01 -1.07 8.14
N THR A 13 -1.03 -0.17 8.30
CA THR A 13 -0.98 0.80 9.40
C THR A 13 -1.46 2.21 8.99
N ALA A 14 -1.71 2.44 7.70
CA ALA A 14 -2.24 3.69 7.18
C ALA A 14 -3.71 3.87 7.57
N ASP A 15 -4.08 5.11 7.91
CA ASP A 15 -5.49 5.53 8.02
C ASP A 15 -5.91 6.35 6.80
N MET A 16 -4.92 6.96 6.13
CA MET A 16 -5.10 7.81 4.97
C MET A 16 -3.95 7.57 4.00
N LEU A 17 -4.20 7.70 2.71
CA LEU A 17 -3.18 7.66 1.68
C LEU A 17 -3.38 8.80 0.68
N GLU A 18 -2.34 9.18 -0.04
CA GLU A 18 -2.42 10.09 -1.18
C GLU A 18 -1.99 9.35 -2.45
N ILE A 19 -2.80 9.46 -3.50
CA ILE A 19 -2.53 8.93 -4.83
C ILE A 19 -2.51 10.07 -5.85
N ASP A 20 -1.39 10.27 -6.54
CA ASP A 20 -1.25 11.33 -7.57
C ASP A 20 -1.60 12.75 -7.07
N GLY A 21 -1.42 13.03 -5.77
CA GLY A 21 -1.81 14.29 -5.13
C GLY A 21 -3.25 14.35 -4.62
N LEU A 22 -4.03 13.27 -4.74
CA LEU A 22 -5.39 13.16 -4.21
C LEU A 22 -5.40 12.35 -2.91
N HIS A 23 -5.94 12.93 -1.84
CA HIS A 23 -6.07 12.26 -0.55
C HIS A 23 -7.27 11.30 -0.59
N ALA A 24 -7.01 10.05 -0.24
CA ALA A 24 -7.99 8.99 -0.11
C ALA A 24 -7.96 8.46 1.33
N SER A 25 -9.09 8.58 2.02
CA SER A 25 -9.35 7.90 3.29
C SER A 25 -10.18 6.63 3.10
N ASP A 26 -10.83 6.49 1.94
CA ASP A 26 -11.64 5.31 1.61
C ASP A 26 -10.77 4.36 0.79
N PHE A 27 -10.12 3.42 1.46
CA PHE A 27 -9.41 2.34 0.80
C PHE A 27 -9.65 1.04 1.54
N SER A 28 -9.45 -0.07 0.84
CA SER A 28 -9.61 -1.40 1.41
C SER A 28 -8.59 -2.34 0.82
N LEU A 29 -8.04 -3.18 1.69
CA LEU A 29 -7.15 -4.26 1.31
C LEU A 29 -7.94 -5.57 1.18
N ASP A 30 -7.45 -6.50 0.39
CA ASP A 30 -8.03 -7.83 0.26
C ASP A 30 -7.45 -8.75 1.34
N ASP A 31 -8.17 -8.89 2.45
CA ASP A 31 -7.69 -9.65 3.64
C ASP A 31 -7.31 -11.10 3.30
N ALA A 32 -7.99 -11.73 2.33
CA ALA A 32 -7.68 -13.10 1.94
C ALA A 32 -6.28 -13.19 1.29
N LEU A 33 -5.98 -12.27 0.36
CA LEU A 33 -4.64 -12.20 -0.23
C LEU A 33 -3.57 -11.82 0.79
N LEU A 34 -3.89 -10.95 1.75
CA LEU A 34 -2.96 -10.60 2.82
C LEU A 34 -2.63 -11.81 3.72
N ASP A 35 -3.64 -12.57 4.14
CA ASP A 35 -3.46 -13.77 4.96
C ASP A 35 -2.60 -14.81 4.24
N GLU A 36 -2.84 -15.03 2.94
CA GLU A 36 -2.03 -15.92 2.12
C GLU A 36 -0.57 -15.43 1.99
N ALA A 37 -0.38 -14.11 1.80
CA ALA A 37 0.94 -13.50 1.71
C ALA A 37 1.73 -13.62 3.02
N ASP A 38 1.09 -13.35 4.16
CA ASP A 38 1.69 -13.49 5.49
C ASP A 38 2.02 -14.95 5.80
N ALA A 39 1.12 -15.89 5.47
CA ALA A 39 1.38 -17.32 5.61
C ALA A 39 2.59 -17.78 4.78
N ALA A 40 2.71 -17.30 3.54
CA ALA A 40 3.85 -17.57 2.68
C ALA A 40 5.15 -16.96 3.22
N ALA A 41 5.11 -15.71 3.70
CA ALA A 41 6.25 -15.05 4.33
C ALA A 41 6.73 -15.80 5.57
N LYS A 42 5.82 -16.25 6.45
CA LYS A 42 6.12 -17.11 7.60
C LYS A 42 6.75 -18.45 7.20
N ALA A 43 6.40 -18.95 6.02
CA ALA A 43 6.94 -20.17 5.44
C ALA A 43 8.22 -19.95 4.61
N ASP A 44 8.78 -18.73 4.59
CA ASP A 44 9.94 -18.33 3.77
C ASP A 44 9.73 -18.61 2.26
N GLN A 45 8.48 -18.47 1.79
CA GLN A 45 8.10 -18.71 0.41
C GLN A 45 7.74 -17.40 -0.31
N PRO A 46 8.16 -17.24 -1.58
CA PRO A 46 7.73 -16.11 -2.38
C PRO A 46 6.22 -16.22 -2.66
N PHE A 47 5.49 -15.16 -2.37
CA PHE A 47 4.09 -15.01 -2.74
C PHE A 47 3.95 -13.96 -3.83
N ALA A 48 3.15 -14.25 -4.84
CA ALA A 48 2.85 -13.34 -5.94
C ALA A 48 1.44 -13.66 -6.44
N SER A 49 0.66 -12.61 -6.67
CA SER A 49 -0.72 -12.73 -7.13
C SER A 49 -1.06 -11.58 -8.07
N GLU A 50 -1.78 -11.91 -9.14
CA GLU A 50 -2.35 -10.91 -10.05
C GLU A 50 -3.71 -10.38 -9.54
N GLY A 51 -4.20 -10.91 -8.41
CA GLY A 51 -5.43 -10.45 -7.76
C GLY A 51 -5.32 -9.01 -7.24
N ILE A 52 -6.44 -8.29 -7.26
CA ILE A 52 -6.53 -6.92 -6.74
C ILE A 52 -6.43 -6.95 -5.22
N VAL A 53 -5.30 -6.50 -4.69
CA VAL A 53 -5.08 -6.41 -3.23
C VAL A 53 -5.51 -5.06 -2.69
N LEU A 54 -5.32 -3.97 -3.44
CA LEU A 54 -5.56 -2.62 -2.97
C LEU A 54 -6.63 -1.95 -3.82
N ARG A 55 -7.69 -1.48 -3.15
CA ARG A 55 -8.76 -0.68 -3.74
C ARG A 55 -8.80 0.67 -3.05
N ILE A 56 -8.76 1.74 -3.83
CA ILE A 56 -8.73 3.12 -3.34
C ILE A 56 -9.87 3.89 -3.97
N GLU A 57 -10.64 4.62 -3.16
CA GLU A 57 -11.64 5.59 -3.58
C GLU A 57 -11.28 6.99 -3.03
N ALA A 58 -11.15 7.97 -3.92
CA ALA A 58 -10.92 9.37 -3.55
C ALA A 58 -11.92 10.30 -4.22
N LEU A 59 -12.14 11.46 -3.61
CA LEU A 59 -12.97 12.53 -4.15
C LEU A 59 -12.07 13.61 -4.77
N ASP A 60 -12.11 13.71 -6.10
CA ASP A 60 -11.51 14.81 -6.85
C ASP A 60 -12.57 15.91 -7.04
N GLY A 61 -12.72 16.73 -6.00
CA GLY A 61 -13.72 17.80 -5.93
C GLY A 61 -15.17 17.27 -5.85
N ARG A 62 -15.77 16.96 -7.00
CA ARG A 62 -17.14 16.41 -7.11
C ARG A 62 -17.16 15.00 -7.70
N GLU A 63 -16.06 14.56 -8.27
CA GLU A 63 -15.96 13.28 -8.96
C GLU A 63 -15.30 12.25 -8.05
N ARG A 64 -15.85 11.04 -8.03
CA ARG A 64 -15.25 9.90 -7.34
C ARG A 64 -14.29 9.21 -8.29
N ARG A 65 -13.05 9.10 -7.88
CA ARG A 65 -12.02 8.33 -8.57
C ARG A 65 -11.76 7.05 -7.81
N HIS A 66 -11.65 5.96 -8.56
CA HIS A 66 -11.34 4.64 -8.03
C HIS A 66 -10.07 4.12 -8.69
N TRP A 67 -9.17 3.58 -7.87
CA TRP A 67 -7.97 2.89 -8.33
C TRP A 67 -7.92 1.49 -7.75
N GLN A 68 -7.36 0.57 -8.52
CA GLN A 68 -7.23 -0.82 -8.15
C GLN A 68 -5.83 -1.27 -8.55
N PHE A 69 -5.10 -1.84 -7.60
CA PHE A 69 -3.76 -2.35 -7.82
C PHE A 69 -3.69 -3.82 -7.45
N SER A 70 -3.05 -4.61 -8.30
CA SER A 70 -2.80 -6.02 -7.98
C SER A 70 -1.71 -6.17 -6.92
N TYR A 71 -1.68 -7.33 -6.26
CA TYR A 71 -0.64 -7.65 -5.29
C TYR A 71 0.76 -7.48 -5.89
N ASN A 72 0.98 -8.01 -7.10
CA ASN A 72 2.25 -7.82 -7.80
C ASN A 72 2.59 -6.34 -7.99
N GLN A 73 1.66 -5.49 -8.46
CA GLN A 73 1.93 -4.06 -8.64
C GLN A 73 2.31 -3.34 -7.34
N VAL A 74 1.70 -3.74 -6.22
CA VAL A 74 2.01 -3.19 -4.89
C VAL A 74 3.38 -3.68 -4.40
N MET A 75 3.75 -4.93 -4.68
CA MET A 75 5.06 -5.50 -4.35
C MET A 75 6.20 -4.99 -5.23
N GLU A 76 5.90 -4.72 -6.50
CA GLU A 76 6.84 -4.13 -7.46
C GLU A 76 7.00 -2.61 -7.25
N ALA A 77 6.23 -2.02 -6.33
CA ALA A 77 6.29 -0.60 -6.05
C ALA A 77 7.65 -0.21 -5.47
N ALA A 78 8.30 0.77 -6.12
CA ALA A 78 9.61 1.23 -5.71
C ALA A 78 9.48 2.28 -4.61
N TYR A 79 9.97 1.98 -3.40
CA TYR A 79 10.03 2.92 -2.29
C TYR A 79 11.00 4.08 -2.57
N GLN A 80 10.53 5.30 -2.32
CA GLN A 80 11.24 6.56 -2.52
C GLN A 80 11.45 7.23 -1.16
N PRO A 81 12.63 7.11 -0.55
CA PRO A 81 12.93 7.66 0.79
C PRO A 81 12.96 9.19 0.82
N ALA A 82 12.99 9.86 -0.33
CA ALA A 82 13.02 11.32 -0.41
C ALA A 82 11.70 11.97 0.05
N ASP A 83 10.58 11.29 -0.18
CA ASP A 83 9.24 11.80 0.17
C ASP A 83 8.40 10.77 0.93
N ASP A 84 9.00 9.64 1.29
CA ASP A 84 8.30 8.50 1.91
C ASP A 84 7.11 8.04 1.05
N SER A 85 7.39 7.77 -0.23
CA SER A 85 6.37 7.45 -1.23
C SER A 85 6.74 6.23 -2.06
N TRP A 86 5.77 5.54 -2.61
CA TRP A 86 5.96 4.37 -3.44
C TRP A 86 5.54 4.68 -4.87
N GLN A 87 6.45 4.38 -5.80
CA GLN A 87 6.20 4.53 -7.22
C GLN A 87 5.68 3.20 -7.77
N LEU A 88 4.42 3.18 -8.17
CA LEU A 88 3.81 2.02 -8.83
C LEU A 88 3.99 2.09 -10.34
N GLU A 89 3.85 0.92 -10.96
CA GLU A 89 3.71 0.81 -12.41
C GLU A 89 2.51 1.62 -12.90
N GLY A 90 2.65 2.21 -14.10
CA GLY A 90 1.67 3.16 -14.64
C GLY A 90 1.91 4.62 -14.26
N GLY A 91 2.96 4.91 -13.47
CA GLY A 91 3.35 6.28 -13.14
C GLY A 91 2.63 6.86 -11.92
N HIS A 92 1.82 6.05 -11.22
CA HIS A 92 1.14 6.47 -10.01
C HIS A 92 2.09 6.51 -8.82
N ARG A 93 1.93 7.52 -7.98
CA ARG A 93 2.66 7.66 -6.73
C ARG A 93 1.69 7.54 -5.57
N LEU A 94 1.98 6.61 -4.67
CA LEU A 94 1.25 6.42 -3.43
C LEU A 94 2.08 6.92 -2.26
N LYS A 95 1.43 7.62 -1.33
CA LYS A 95 2.02 8.04 -0.07
C LYS A 95 1.10 7.62 1.06
N CYS A 96 1.61 6.80 1.96
CA CYS A 96 0.85 6.34 3.11
C CYS A 96 0.99 7.35 4.25
N PHE A 97 -0.12 7.68 4.90
CA PHE A 97 -0.16 8.48 6.11
C PHE A 97 -0.70 7.60 7.23
N ALA A 98 0.22 6.98 7.97
CA ALA A 98 -0.11 6.30 9.21
C ALA A 98 -0.54 7.33 10.26
N ALA A 99 -1.65 7.04 10.96
CA ALA A 99 -1.96 7.75 12.18
C ALA A 99 -0.85 7.41 13.18
N ILE A 100 -0.08 8.41 13.63
CA ILE A 100 1.04 8.25 14.57
C ILE A 100 0.60 7.36 15.74
N GLY A 101 0.93 6.09 15.66
CA GLY A 101 0.47 5.03 16.54
C GLY A 101 1.68 4.37 17.16
N ALA A 102 2.29 5.08 18.11
CA ALA A 102 3.34 4.63 19.02
C ALA A 102 4.44 3.78 18.37
N GLU A 103 5.55 4.45 18.05
CA GLU A 103 6.88 3.86 18.13
C GLU A 103 7.05 3.30 19.55
N GLY A 104 6.61 2.07 19.78
CA GLY A 104 6.95 1.30 20.96
C GLY A 104 8.37 0.79 20.78
N ASP A 105 9.34 1.70 20.93
CA ASP A 105 10.72 1.33 21.22
C ASP A 105 10.73 0.57 22.56
N ASP A 106 11.32 -0.64 22.54
CA ASP A 106 11.42 -1.64 23.62
C ASP A 106 11.99 -1.08 24.94
#